data_AF-A0A3N2IB13-F1
#
_entry.id   AF-A0A3N2IB13-F1
#
_cell.length_a   1.000
_cell.length_b   1.000
_cell.length_c   1.000
_cell.angle_alpha   90.00
_cell.angle_beta   90.00
_cell.angle_gamma   90.00
#
_symmetry.space_group_name_H-M   'P 1'
#
loop_
_entity.id
_entity.type
_entity.pdbx_description
1 polymer ?
#
loop_
_entity_poly.entity_id
_entity_poly.type
_entity_poly.pdbx_seq_one_letter_code
_entity_poly.pdbx_strand_id
1 'polypeptide(L)'
;MRLSVTWTAGNAQHGMQVHDDRLVYVLRDTAGRPTTREIPVDALASVDYASVGDRPVITLNERDGTTTSFPCPRKIARVLYPAIKWLTV
;
A
#
# COMPACT_ATOMS: atom_id res chain seq x y z
N MET A 1 -10.33 5.06 -11.23
CA MET A 1 -9.73 5.06 -9.87
C MET A 1 -10.78 4.52 -8.91
N ARG A 2 -10.52 3.39 -8.25
CA ARG A 2 -11.49 2.72 -7.34
C ARG A 2 -11.35 3.18 -5.90
N LEU A 3 -10.14 3.46 -5.45
CA LEU A 3 -9.87 3.87 -4.09
C LEU A 3 -8.63 4.77 -4.06
N SER A 4 -8.65 5.79 -3.22
CA SER A 4 -7.44 6.53 -2.84
C SER A 4 -7.43 6.74 -1.34
N VAL A 5 -6.31 6.39 -0.71
CA VAL A 5 -6.11 6.58 0.73
C VAL A 5 -4.74 7.17 0.97
N THR A 6 -4.63 7.98 2.01
CA THR A 6 -3.35 8.50 2.51
C THR A 6 -3.28 8.25 4.02
N TRP A 7 -2.07 8.04 4.52
CA TRP A 7 -1.82 7.88 5.94
C TRP A 7 -0.41 8.29 6.29
N THR A 8 -0.18 8.50 7.57
CA THR A 8 1.15 8.79 8.11
C THR A 8 1.64 7.57 8.87
N ALA A 9 2.89 7.17 8.66
CA ALA A 9 3.56 6.19 9.50
C ALA A 9 4.95 6.71 9.87
N GLY A 10 5.17 6.93 11.17
CA GLY A 10 6.34 7.67 11.64
C GLY A 10 6.35 9.10 11.08
N ASN A 11 7.44 9.49 10.43
CA ASN A 11 7.61 10.83 9.85
C ASN A 11 7.34 10.86 8.33
N ALA A 12 6.86 9.75 7.75
CA ALA A 12 6.59 9.64 6.33
C ALA A 12 5.09 9.69 6.04
N GLN A 13 4.73 10.33 4.93
CA GLN A 13 3.36 10.32 4.43
C GLN A 13 3.25 9.32 3.28
N HIS A 14 2.31 8.42 3.40
CA HIS A 14 2.02 7.36 2.46
C HIS A 14 0.71 7.67 1.74
N GLY A 15 0.65 7.28 0.47
CA GLY A 15 -0.53 7.35 -0.37
C GLY A 15 -0.65 6.06 -1.17
N MET A 16 -1.87 5.58 -1.33
CA MET A 16 -2.15 4.43 -2.17
C MET A 16 -3.39 4.72 -3.00
N GLN A 17 -3.28 4.55 -4.31
CA GLN A 17 -4.37 4.62 -5.25
C GLN A 17 -4.54 3.25 -5.90
N VAL A 18 -5.75 2.73 -5.83
CA VAL A 18 -6.12 1.45 -6.41
C VAL A 18 -6.92 1.74 -7.68
N HIS A 19 -6.41 1.30 -8.82
CA HIS A 19 -7.08 1.38 -10.11
C HIS A 19 -7.63 0.00 -10.49
N ASP A 20 -8.23 -0.11 -11.66
CA ASP A 20 -8.75 -1.38 -12.16
C ASP A 20 -7.62 -2.32 -12.64
N ASP A 21 -6.50 -1.76 -13.07
CA ASP A 21 -5.40 -2.42 -13.79
C ASP A 21 -4.02 -2.23 -13.12
N ARG A 22 -3.94 -1.37 -12.09
CA ARG A 22 -2.69 -1.06 -11.40
C ARG A 22 -2.93 -0.49 -10.01
N LEU A 23 -1.84 -0.40 -9.25
CA LEU A 23 -1.79 0.16 -7.93
C LEU A 23 -0.68 1.21 -7.89
N VAL A 24 -1.00 2.44 -7.48
CA VAL A 24 -0.03 3.54 -7.39
C VAL A 24 0.26 3.79 -5.93
N TYR A 25 1.51 3.61 -5.53
CA TYR A 25 2.00 3.92 -4.20
C TYR A 25 2.81 5.20 -4.22
N VAL A 26 2.55 6.10 -3.28
CA VAL A 26 3.25 7.38 -3.13
C VAL A 26 3.81 7.46 -1.73
N LEU A 27 5.12 7.64 -1.61
CA LEU A 27 5.81 7.91 -0.36
C LEU A 27 6.37 9.33 -0.40
N ARG A 28 6.00 10.18 0.55
CA ARG A 28 6.64 11.48 0.75
C ARG A 28 7.61 11.36 1.92
N ASP A 29 8.88 11.66 1.64
CA ASP A 29 9.93 11.75 2.66
C ASP A 29 9.69 12.94 3.61
N THR A 30 10.53 13.08 4.63
CA THR A 30 10.45 14.19 5.60
C THR A 30 10.71 15.57 4.99
N ALA A 31 11.35 15.62 3.82
CA ALA A 31 11.55 16.83 3.04
C ALA A 31 10.37 17.12 2.07
N GLY A 32 9.32 16.29 2.10
CA GLY A 32 8.12 16.42 1.27
C GLY A 32 8.29 15.93 -0.17
N ARG A 33 9.44 15.34 -0.53
CA ARG A 33 9.72 14.83 -1.87
C ARG A 33 8.93 13.56 -2.12
N PRO A 34 8.06 13.52 -3.14
CA PRO A 34 7.28 12.34 -3.46
C PRO A 34 8.13 11.35 -4.27
N THR A 35 8.14 10.11 -3.80
CA THR A 35 8.54 8.93 -4.58
C THR A 35 7.27 8.19 -4.96
N THR A 36 7.00 8.08 -6.26
CA THR A 36 5.85 7.34 -6.78
C THR A 36 6.32 6.01 -7.35
N ARG A 37 5.59 4.94 -7.05
CA ARG A 37 5.77 3.62 -7.64
C ARG A 37 4.45 3.16 -8.25
N GLU A 38 4.49 2.74 -9.50
CA GLU A 38 3.39 2.07 -10.15
C GLU A 38 3.63 0.57 -10.10
N ILE A 39 2.65 -0.15 -9.56
CA ILE A 39 2.71 -1.58 -9.31
C ILE A 39 1.60 -2.19 -10.17
N PRO A 40 1.95 -3.02 -11.15
CA PRO A 40 0.97 -3.56 -12.07
C PRO A 40 0.09 -4.61 -11.35
N VAL A 41 -1.14 -4.85 -11.82
CA VAL A 41 -2.14 -5.71 -11.15
C VAL A 41 -1.66 -7.14 -10.86
N ASP A 42 -0.77 -7.64 -11.68
CA ASP A 42 -0.16 -8.96 -11.58
C ASP A 42 0.93 -9.05 -10.48
N ALA A 43 1.33 -7.92 -9.91
CA ALA A 43 2.15 -7.89 -8.71
C ALA A 43 1.29 -8.17 -7.47
N LEU A 44 1.80 -9.01 -6.57
CA LEU A 44 1.06 -9.47 -5.40
C LEU A 44 1.11 -8.43 -4.29
N ALA A 45 0.01 -7.70 -4.10
CA ALA A 45 -0.21 -6.86 -2.93
C ALA A 45 -1.02 -7.63 -1.87
N SER A 46 -0.57 -7.57 -0.62
CA SER A 46 -1.24 -8.22 0.52
C SER A 46 -1.26 -7.31 1.74
N VAL A 47 -2.24 -7.56 2.62
CA VAL A 47 -2.36 -6.87 3.90
C VAL A 47 -2.33 -7.92 5.00
N ASP A 48 -1.32 -7.84 5.86
CA ASP A 48 -1.21 -8.68 7.04
C ASP A 48 -1.73 -7.94 8.27
N TYR A 49 -2.72 -8.53 8.93
CA TYR A 49 -3.31 -8.03 10.18
C TYR A 49 -2.69 -8.66 11.43
N ALA A 50 -1.84 -9.67 11.29
CA ALA A 50 -1.25 -10.42 12.40
C ALA A 50 -0.07 -9.70 13.08
N SER A 51 0.34 -8.54 12.56
CA SER A 51 1.55 -7.85 13.00
C SER A 51 1.44 -7.32 14.43
N VAL A 52 2.50 -7.59 15.21
CA VAL A 52 2.70 -7.20 16.62
C VAL A 52 2.38 -5.71 16.84
N GLY A 53 1.51 -5.40 17.82
CA GLY A 53 1.27 -4.03 18.26
C GLY A 53 0.18 -3.24 17.52
N ASP A 54 -0.83 -3.91 16.97
CA ASP A 54 -2.08 -3.30 16.47
C ASP A 54 -1.93 -2.45 15.18
N ARG A 55 -0.82 -2.62 14.46
CA ARG A 55 -0.51 -1.92 13.21
C ARG A 55 -0.37 -2.92 12.06
N PRO A 56 -1.43 -3.13 11.26
CA PRO A 56 -1.34 -3.98 10.08
C PRO A 56 -0.23 -3.51 9.13
N VAL A 57 0.37 -4.45 8.42
CA VAL A 57 1.42 -4.19 7.44
C VAL A 57 0.87 -4.47 6.05
N ILE A 58 1.11 -3.54 5.13
CA ILE A 58 0.86 -3.75 3.71
C ILE A 58 2.18 -4.17 3.08
N THR A 59 2.15 -5.25 2.31
CA THR A 59 3.30 -5.78 1.59
C THR A 59 2.99 -5.79 0.11
N LEU A 60 3.90 -5.23 -0.68
CA LEU A 60 3.84 -5.19 -2.13
C LEU A 60 4.99 -6.05 -2.66
N ASN A 61 4.67 -7.10 -3.42
CA ASN A 61 5.66 -7.95 -4.08
C ASN A 61 5.62 -7.68 -5.58
N GLU A 62 6.67 -7.07 -6.10
CA GLU A 62 6.83 -6.69 -7.50
C GLU A 62 7.43 -7.88 -8.31
N ARG A 63 7.26 -7.85 -9.64
CA ARG A 63 7.71 -8.95 -10.53
C ARG A 63 9.23 -9.20 -10.51
N ASP A 64 10.00 -8.17 -10.24
CA ASP A 64 11.45 -8.23 -10.14
C ASP A 64 11.94 -8.88 -8.82
N GLY A 65 11.01 -9.32 -7.97
CA GLY A 65 11.28 -9.87 -6.64
C GLY A 65 11.40 -8.80 -5.56
N THR A 66 11.24 -7.51 -5.90
CA THR A 66 11.26 -6.43 -4.92
C THR A 66 10.06 -6.56 -4.01
N THR A 67 10.33 -6.71 -2.71
CA THR A 67 9.31 -6.73 -1.66
C THR A 67 9.37 -5.44 -0.86
N THR A 68 8.27 -4.70 -0.81
CA THR A 68 8.16 -3.46 -0.05
C THR A 68 7.05 -3.59 0.98
N SER A 69 7.41 -3.52 2.26
CA SER A 69 6.45 -3.57 3.37
C SER A 69 6.42 -2.27 4.14
N PHE A 70 5.22 -1.83 4.53
CA PHE A 70 5.06 -0.64 5.34
C PHE A 70 3.89 -0.77 6.32
N PRO A 71 4.05 -0.25 7.55
CA PRO A 71 2.97 -0.25 8.53
C PRO A 71 1.89 0.75 8.11
N CYS A 72 0.64 0.41 8.41
CA CYS A 72 -0.49 1.30 8.21
C CYS A 72 -1.46 1.24 9.41
N PRO A 73 -2.25 2.30 9.64
CA PRO A 73 -3.31 2.25 10.64
C PRO A 73 -4.36 1.19 10.28
N ARG A 74 -4.94 0.53 11.28
CA ARG A 74 -5.96 -0.52 11.07
C ARG A 74 -7.16 -0.08 10.23
N LYS A 75 -7.56 1.19 10.36
CA LYS A 75 -8.63 1.79 9.52
C LYS A 75 -8.26 1.82 8.03
N ILE A 76 -6.99 2.04 7.71
CA ILE A 76 -6.49 2.08 6.33
C ILE A 76 -6.43 0.67 5.75
N ALA A 77 -5.90 -0.28 6.52
CA ALA A 77 -5.90 -1.70 6.16
C ALA A 77 -7.31 -2.21 5.83
N ARG A 78 -8.32 -1.86 6.65
CA ARG A 78 -9.73 -2.28 6.43
C ARG A 78 -10.30 -1.82 5.10
N VAL A 79 -9.91 -0.64 4.63
CA VAL A 79 -10.39 -0.07 3.37
C VAL A 79 -9.57 -0.59 2.18
N LEU A 80 -8.26 -0.75 2.34
CA LEU A 80 -7.37 -1.23 1.29
C LEU A 80 -7.50 -2.73 1.02
N TYR A 81 -7.63 -3.55 2.05
CA TYR A 81 -7.68 -5.01 1.91
C TYR A 81 -8.70 -5.49 0.88
N PRO A 82 -9.99 -5.08 0.90
CA PRO A 82 -10.93 -5.51 -0.13
C PRO A 82 -10.50 -5.01 -1.50
N ALA A 83 -10.09 -3.73 -1.63
CA ALA A 83 -9.71 -3.14 -2.91
C ALA A 83 -8.50 -3.83 -3.57
N ILE A 84 -7.51 -4.23 -2.77
CA ILE A 84 -6.34 -5.01 -3.20
C ILE A 84 -6.75 -6.44 -3.55
N LYS A 85 -7.57 -7.09 -2.72
CA LYS A 85 -8.01 -8.47 -2.97
C LYS A 85 -8.76 -8.60 -4.29
N TRP A 86 -9.55 -7.59 -4.68
CA TRP A 86 -10.26 -7.56 -5.98
C TRP A 86 -9.34 -7.43 -7.20
N LEU A 87 -8.09 -6.97 -7.03
CA LEU A 87 -7.10 -6.90 -8.11
C LEU A 87 -6.41 -8.25 -8.33
N THR A 88 -6.30 -9.08 -7.30
CA THR A 88 -5.56 -10.35 -7.33
C THR A 88 -6.44 -11.57 -7.64
N VAL A 89 -7.62 -11.40 -8.26
CA VAL A 89 -8.57 -12.48 -8.63
C VAL A 89 -8.53 -12.76 -10.12
#